data_AF-A0A7C8ZGF5-F1
#
_entry.id   AF-A0A7C8ZGF5-F1
#
_cell.length_a   1.000
_cell.length_b   1.000
_cell.length_c   1.000
_cell.angle_alpha   90.00
_cell.angle_beta   90.00
_cell.angle_gamma   90.00
#
_symmetry.space_group_name_H-M   'P 1'
#
loop_
_entity.id
_entity.type
_entity.pdbx_description
1 polymer ?
#
loop_
_entity_poly.entity_id
_entity_poly.type
_entity_poly.pdbx_seq_one_letter_code
_entity_poly.pdbx_strand_id
1 'polypeptide(L)'
;EVEAIKNSLREKLQGKKFFLVLDDVWDTFETAWEPFRCCLQDMSELKGNTILVTSRSKDVLTKLKTYNAMQSIDDPCIHKLPGLTPADSRSLFKQRVGDDSLFDSTKAQLAKNILEKCDGLPLAIRTVADLLRSRDVRTWKEIEASG
;
A
#
# COMPACT_ATOMS: atom_id res chain seq x y z
N GLU A 1 -25.06 5.81 15.97
CA GLU A 1 -23.75 5.13 15.77
C GLU A 1 -22.62 6.12 15.52
N VAL A 2 -22.67 6.95 14.48
CA VAL A 2 -21.61 7.94 14.16
C VAL A 2 -21.26 8.87 15.33
N GLU A 3 -22.26 9.42 16.04
CA GLU A 3 -22.00 10.29 17.20
C GLU A 3 -21.32 9.57 18.37
N ALA A 4 -21.62 8.28 18.59
CA ALA A 4 -20.94 7.50 19.61
C ALA A 4 -19.45 7.29 19.26
N ILE A 5 -19.15 7.07 17.97
CA ILE A 5 -17.78 6.96 17.47
C ILE A 5 -17.03 8.30 17.63
N LYS A 6 -17.66 9.42 17.27
CA LYS A 6 -17.09 10.76 17.45
C LYS A 6 -16.77 11.04 18.92
N ASN A 7 -17.70 10.74 19.83
CA ASN A 7 -17.49 10.94 21.27
C ASN A 7 -16.34 10.05 21.79
N SER A 8 -16.29 8.79 21.38
CA SER A 8 -15.19 7.89 21.76
C SER A 8 -13.83 8.37 21.22
N LEU A 9 -13.79 8.88 19.99
CA LEU A 9 -12.59 9.50 19.42
C LEU A 9 -12.19 10.76 20.20
N ARG A 10 -13.16 11.61 20.55
CA ARG A 10 -12.92 12.80 21.37
C ARG A 10 -12.29 12.43 22.70
N GLU A 11 -12.88 11.52 23.46
CA GLU A 11 -12.32 11.08 24.75
C GLU A 11 -10.88 10.55 24.62
N LYS A 12 -10.59 9.84 23.52
CA LYS A 12 -9.25 9.27 23.30
C LYS A 12 -8.22 10.30 22.87
N LEU A 13 -8.62 11.26 22.02
CA LEU A 13 -7.72 12.19 21.33
C LEU A 13 -7.68 13.60 21.92
N GLN A 14 -8.63 13.97 22.79
CA GLN A 14 -8.75 15.31 23.33
C GLN A 14 -7.44 15.77 23.97
N GLY A 15 -6.89 16.89 23.49
CA GLY A 15 -5.66 17.49 24.02
C GLY A 15 -4.40 16.62 23.83
N LYS A 16 -4.43 15.62 22.94
CA LYS A 16 -3.29 14.75 22.63
C LYS A 16 -2.84 14.94 21.18
N LYS A 17 -1.55 14.72 20.96
CA LYS A 17 -0.98 14.60 19.62
C LYS A 17 -1.31 13.22 19.07
N PHE A 18 -1.75 13.13 17.81
CA PHE A 18 -2.10 11.86 17.19
C PHE A 18 -1.51 11.64 15.80
N PHE A 19 -1.37 10.37 15.45
CA PHE A 19 -1.04 9.88 14.13
C PHE A 19 -2.14 8.90 13.71
N LEU A 20 -2.89 9.22 12.66
CA LEU A 20 -4.02 8.42 12.20
C LEU A 20 -3.75 7.85 10.82
N VAL A 21 -3.95 6.55 10.65
CA VAL A 21 -3.85 5.89 9.34
C VAL A 21 -5.25 5.53 8.86
N LEU A 22 -5.62 6.04 7.69
CA LEU A 22 -6.84 5.67 6.98
C LEU A 22 -6.45 4.76 5.82
N ASP A 23 -6.69 3.47 5.97
CA ASP A 23 -6.31 2.47 5.00
C ASP A 23 -7.41 2.26 3.93
N ASP A 24 -7.00 2.09 2.68
CA ASP A 24 -7.84 1.76 1.52
C ASP A 24 -9.06 2.70 1.34
N VAL A 25 -8.80 4.01 1.28
CA VAL A 25 -9.86 5.02 1.09
C VAL A 25 -10.29 5.12 -0.38
N TRP A 26 -11.60 5.19 -0.61
CA TRP A 26 -12.25 5.29 -1.93
C TRP A 26 -13.11 6.57 -2.07
N ASP A 27 -13.98 6.59 -3.07
CA ASP A 27 -14.62 7.80 -3.60
C ASP A 27 -15.69 8.44 -2.68
N THR A 28 -15.98 7.82 -1.53
CA THR A 28 -16.79 8.39 -0.43
C THR A 28 -16.12 9.59 0.27
N PHE A 29 -14.90 9.93 -0.13
CA PHE A 29 -14.13 11.05 0.40
C PHE A 29 -14.86 12.40 0.34
N GLU A 30 -15.63 12.70 -0.72
CA GLU A 30 -16.21 14.05 -0.93
C GLU A 30 -17.17 14.49 0.17
N THR A 31 -18.04 13.59 0.63
CA THR A 31 -19.09 13.95 1.60
C THR A 31 -18.65 13.76 3.04
N ALA A 32 -17.64 12.90 3.28
CA ALA A 32 -17.23 12.51 4.62
C ALA A 32 -15.95 13.22 5.11
N TRP A 33 -15.08 13.69 4.21
CA TRP A 33 -13.76 14.20 4.61
C TRP A 33 -13.80 15.47 5.44
N GLU A 34 -14.53 16.49 4.99
CA GLU A 34 -14.62 17.77 5.70
C GLU A 34 -15.25 17.59 7.11
N PRO A 35 -16.43 16.93 7.28
CA PRO A 35 -16.97 16.70 8.61
C PRO A 35 -16.03 15.91 9.52
N PHE A 36 -15.32 14.92 8.95
CA PHE A 36 -14.37 14.11 9.70
C PHE A 36 -13.16 14.93 10.16
N ARG A 37 -12.60 15.76 9.26
CA ARG A 37 -11.45 16.61 9.56
C ARG A 37 -11.79 17.68 10.59
N CYS A 38 -12.90 18.39 10.43
CA CYS A 38 -13.38 19.37 11.42
C CYS A 38 -13.51 18.73 12.79
N CYS A 39 -14.12 17.53 12.84
CA CYS A 39 -14.25 16.79 14.08
C CYS A 39 -12.89 16.50 14.75
N LEU A 40 -11.84 16.17 13.98
CA LEU A 40 -10.49 15.97 14.50
C LEU A 40 -9.79 17.27 14.92
N GLN A 41 -10.01 18.37 14.20
CA GLN A 41 -9.46 19.69 14.56
C GLN A 41 -10.02 20.17 15.90
N ASP A 42 -11.32 19.96 16.14
CA ASP A 42 -12.00 20.29 17.41
C ASP A 42 -11.53 19.45 18.61
N MET A 43 -10.84 18.34 18.36
CA MET A 43 -10.34 17.45 19.43
C MET A 43 -8.95 17.84 19.91
N SER A 44 -8.10 18.41 19.06
CA SER A 44 -6.72 18.70 19.42
C SER A 44 -6.17 19.92 18.69
N GLU A 45 -5.94 20.98 19.46
CA GLU A 45 -5.29 22.22 19.01
C GLU A 45 -3.75 22.07 18.93
N LEU A 46 -3.21 20.90 19.30
CA LEU A 46 -1.76 20.67 19.29
C LEU A 46 -1.24 20.57 17.86
N LYS A 47 -0.13 21.27 17.59
CA LYS A 47 0.58 21.15 16.31
C LYS A 47 1.22 19.77 16.16
N GLY A 48 1.30 19.32 14.91
CA GLY A 48 1.98 18.07 14.53
C GLY A 48 1.08 16.83 14.53
N ASN A 49 -0.23 16.99 14.58
CA ASN A 49 -1.16 15.92 14.25
C ASN A 49 -0.98 15.52 12.78
N THR A 50 -1.03 14.23 12.47
CA THR A 50 -0.80 13.73 11.11
C THR A 50 -1.82 12.66 10.74
N ILE A 51 -2.34 12.75 9.52
CA ILE A 51 -3.22 11.76 8.92
C ILE A 51 -2.51 11.18 7.69
N LEU A 52 -2.26 9.88 7.70
CA LEU A 52 -1.76 9.13 6.55
C LEU A 52 -2.95 8.44 5.88
N VAL A 53 -3.15 8.72 4.59
CA VAL A 53 -4.19 8.07 3.78
C VAL A 53 -3.53 7.15 2.78
N THR A 54 -3.95 5.88 2.73
CA THR A 54 -3.60 4.97 1.63
C THR A 54 -4.82 4.83 0.71
N SER A 55 -4.60 4.88 -0.60
CA SER A 55 -5.66 4.74 -1.59
C SER A 55 -5.09 4.22 -2.92
N ARG A 56 -5.92 3.49 -3.66
CA ARG A 56 -5.66 3.09 -5.06
C ARG A 56 -6.29 4.07 -6.06
N SER A 57 -7.15 4.98 -5.60
CA SER A 57 -7.88 5.93 -6.42
C SER A 57 -7.07 7.22 -6.60
N LYS A 58 -6.73 7.56 -7.86
CA LYS A 58 -6.13 8.85 -8.20
C LYS A 58 -7.11 10.02 -7.96
N ASP A 59 -8.40 9.74 -7.89
CA ASP A 59 -9.41 10.77 -7.65
C ASP A 59 -9.40 11.21 -6.20
N VAL A 60 -9.27 10.27 -5.26
CA VAL A 60 -9.07 10.57 -3.82
C VAL A 60 -7.84 11.48 -3.65
N LEU A 61 -6.75 11.18 -4.36
CA LEU A 61 -5.53 11.99 -4.35
C LEU A 61 -5.76 13.43 -4.84
N THR A 62 -6.44 13.57 -5.98
CA THR A 62 -6.73 14.87 -6.59
C THR A 62 -7.62 15.70 -5.68
N LYS A 63 -8.63 15.08 -5.07
CA LYS A 63 -9.55 15.73 -4.13
C LYS A 63 -8.83 16.20 -2.87
N LEU A 64 -7.95 15.39 -2.29
CA LEU A 64 -7.10 15.78 -1.16
C LEU A 64 -6.25 17.02 -1.46
N LYS A 65 -5.64 17.10 -2.65
CA LYS A 65 -4.83 18.25 -3.08
C LYS A 65 -5.67 19.51 -3.21
N THR A 66 -6.76 19.43 -3.97
CA THR A 66 -7.69 20.55 -4.17
C THR A 66 -8.20 21.08 -2.83
N TYR A 67 -8.57 20.17 -1.94
CA TYR A 67 -9.05 20.50 -0.61
C TYR A 67 -7.98 21.20 0.24
N ASN A 68 -6.76 20.67 0.30
CA ASN A 68 -5.68 21.29 1.08
C ASN A 68 -5.34 22.69 0.55
N ALA A 69 -5.35 22.88 -0.78
CA ALA A 69 -5.16 24.18 -1.40
C ALA A 69 -6.25 25.18 -1.01
N MET A 70 -7.53 24.76 -0.99
CA MET A 70 -8.65 25.62 -0.58
C MET A 70 -8.55 26.08 0.87
N GLN A 71 -8.07 25.21 1.75
CA GLN A 71 -8.00 25.47 3.19
C GLN A 71 -6.64 26.07 3.64
N SER A 72 -5.79 26.47 2.69
CA SER A 72 -4.44 27.00 2.98
C SER A 72 -3.59 26.09 3.88
N ILE A 73 -3.76 24.77 3.71
CA ILE A 73 -2.94 23.75 4.39
C ILE A 73 -1.77 23.44 3.47
N ASP A 74 -0.62 23.08 4.06
CA ASP A 74 0.52 22.56 3.30
C ASP A 74 0.08 21.45 2.31
N ASP A 75 0.63 21.48 1.09
CA ASP A 75 0.35 20.50 0.05
C ASP A 75 0.55 19.08 0.61
N PRO A 76 -0.40 18.15 0.43
CA PRO A 76 -0.25 16.83 1.02
C PRO A 76 1.01 16.17 0.46
N CYS A 77 1.83 15.60 1.33
CA CYS A 77 2.96 14.79 0.91
C CYS A 77 2.44 13.52 0.23
N ILE A 78 2.45 13.53 -1.10
CA ILE A 78 1.98 12.39 -1.88
C ILE A 78 3.14 11.44 -2.14
N HIS A 79 3.01 10.23 -1.60
CA HIS A 79 3.94 9.16 -1.86
C HIS A 79 3.31 8.13 -2.80
N LYS A 80 3.68 8.17 -4.09
CA LYS A 80 3.35 7.11 -5.02
C LYS A 80 4.24 5.91 -4.74
N LEU A 81 3.69 4.84 -4.16
CA LEU A 81 4.42 3.61 -3.90
C LEU A 81 4.92 3.00 -5.22
N PRO A 82 6.25 2.88 -5.43
CA PRO A 82 6.79 2.21 -6.60
C PRO A 82 6.65 0.68 -6.46
N GLY A 83 6.77 -0.02 -7.59
CA GLY A 83 7.04 -1.46 -7.56
C GLY A 83 8.40 -1.76 -6.92
N LEU A 84 8.62 -3.01 -6.56
CA LEU A 84 9.90 -3.47 -6.05
C LEU A 84 10.98 -3.35 -7.13
N THR A 85 12.21 -3.06 -6.69
CA THR A 85 13.37 -3.11 -7.58
C THR A 85 13.59 -4.55 -8.07
N PRO A 86 14.33 -4.77 -9.17
CA PRO A 86 14.68 -6.13 -9.61
C PRO A 86 15.41 -6.94 -8.53
N ALA A 87 16.25 -6.27 -7.73
CA ALA A 87 16.98 -6.90 -6.63
C ALA A 87 16.03 -7.34 -5.50
N ASP A 88 15.13 -6.46 -5.07
CA ASP A 88 14.16 -6.77 -4.01
C ASP A 88 13.13 -7.81 -4.49
N SER A 89 12.71 -7.73 -5.75
CA SER A 89 11.83 -8.71 -6.38
C SER A 89 12.46 -10.10 -6.37
N ARG A 90 13.74 -10.21 -6.76
CA ARG A 90 14.50 -11.46 -6.71
C ARG A 90 14.66 -11.96 -5.28
N SER A 91 14.95 -11.07 -4.33
CA SER A 91 15.09 -11.40 -2.90
C SER A 91 13.78 -11.98 -2.34
N LEU A 92 12.65 -11.30 -2.57
CA LEU A 92 11.32 -11.75 -2.17
C LEU A 92 10.98 -13.10 -2.80
N PHE A 93 11.18 -13.24 -4.11
CA PHE A 93 10.88 -14.48 -4.82
C PHE A 93 11.70 -15.65 -4.28
N LYS A 94 13.01 -15.46 -4.06
CA LYS A 94 13.89 -16.47 -3.46
C LYS A 94 13.39 -16.87 -2.07
N GLN A 95 13.11 -15.88 -1.22
CA GLN A 95 12.63 -16.11 0.15
C GLN A 95 11.33 -16.93 0.14
N ARG A 96 10.43 -16.67 -0.81
CA ARG A 96 9.15 -17.38 -0.91
C ARG A 96 9.30 -18.78 -1.50
N VAL A 97 10.10 -18.99 -2.54
CA VAL A 97 10.31 -20.34 -3.09
C VAL A 97 11.05 -21.23 -2.07
N GLY A 98 11.97 -20.68 -1.29
CA GLY A 98 12.74 -21.42 -0.28
C GLY A 98 13.78 -22.38 -0.88
N ASP A 99 14.23 -22.09 -2.10
CA ASP A 99 15.19 -22.92 -2.85
C ASP A 99 16.46 -22.11 -3.12
N ASP A 100 17.54 -22.44 -2.41
CA ASP A 100 18.84 -21.78 -2.59
C ASP A 100 19.51 -22.14 -3.92
N SER A 101 19.08 -23.22 -4.58
CA SER A 101 19.62 -23.67 -5.88
C SER A 101 19.14 -22.84 -7.07
N LEU A 102 18.31 -21.81 -6.84
CA LEU A 102 17.82 -20.88 -7.87
C LEU A 102 18.91 -20.00 -8.51
N PHE A 103 20.17 -20.11 -8.09
CA PHE A 103 21.27 -19.29 -8.60
C PHE A 103 22.19 -20.02 -9.59
N ASP A 104 22.16 -21.37 -9.62
CA ASP A 104 23.07 -22.19 -10.45
C ASP A 104 22.33 -23.22 -11.35
N SER A 105 21.01 -23.07 -11.50
CA SER A 105 20.16 -24.08 -12.18
C SER A 105 19.33 -23.51 -13.33
N THR A 106 18.72 -24.38 -14.14
CA THR A 106 17.74 -24.01 -15.18
C THR A 106 16.59 -23.15 -14.64
N LYS A 107 16.24 -23.27 -13.35
CA LYS A 107 15.22 -22.45 -12.71
C LYS A 107 15.63 -20.99 -12.57
N ALA A 108 16.92 -20.65 -12.60
CA ALA A 108 17.41 -19.28 -12.49
C ALA A 108 16.90 -18.40 -13.65
N GLN A 109 16.99 -18.92 -14.88
CA GLN A 109 16.51 -18.19 -16.06
C GLN A 109 14.98 -18.09 -16.08
N LEU A 110 14.28 -19.16 -15.69
CA LEU A 110 12.82 -19.14 -15.57
C LEU A 110 12.35 -18.13 -14.52
N ALA A 111 13.01 -18.09 -13.35
CA ALA A 111 12.74 -17.12 -12.29
C ALA A 111 12.88 -15.68 -12.81
N LYS A 112 13.93 -15.41 -13.59
CA LYS A 112 14.15 -14.08 -14.19
C LYS A 112 12.98 -13.68 -15.11
N ASN A 113 12.60 -14.55 -16.04
CA ASN A 113 11.51 -14.28 -16.98
C ASN A 113 10.16 -14.09 -16.25
N ILE A 114 9.89 -14.90 -15.23
CA ILE A 114 8.69 -14.79 -14.40
C ILE A 114 8.67 -13.47 -13.61
N LEU A 115 9.80 -13.07 -13.05
CA LEU A 115 9.92 -11.81 -12.32
C LEU A 115 9.73 -10.58 -13.21
N GLU A 116 10.21 -10.64 -14.46
CA GLU A 116 9.95 -9.60 -15.47
C GLU A 116 8.44 -9.47 -15.75
N LYS A 117 7.70 -10.60 -15.83
CA LYS A 117 6.24 -10.57 -15.97
C LYS A 117 5.50 -10.05 -14.74
N CYS A 118 6.06 -10.21 -13.54
CA CYS A 118 5.45 -9.71 -12.31
C CYS A 118 5.58 -8.19 -12.13
N ASP A 119 6.40 -7.52 -12.94
CA ASP A 119 6.59 -6.06 -12.98
C ASP A 119 6.80 -5.42 -11.60
N GLY A 120 7.59 -6.08 -10.74
CA GLY A 120 7.89 -5.60 -9.40
C GLY A 120 6.70 -5.57 -8.43
N LEU A 121 5.52 -6.10 -8.78
CA LEU A 121 4.36 -6.14 -7.89
C LEU A 121 4.57 -7.19 -6.79
N PRO A 122 4.69 -6.80 -5.50
CA PRO A 122 4.99 -7.74 -4.42
C PRO A 122 3.99 -8.90 -4.31
N LEU A 123 2.71 -8.61 -4.54
CA LEU A 123 1.65 -9.61 -4.43
C LEU A 123 1.72 -10.64 -5.57
N ALA A 124 1.98 -10.20 -6.80
CA ALA A 124 2.16 -11.10 -7.95
C ALA A 124 3.37 -12.02 -7.73
N ILE A 125 4.50 -11.43 -7.36
CA ILE A 125 5.75 -12.15 -7.03
C ILE A 125 5.50 -13.21 -5.96
N ARG A 126 4.87 -12.83 -4.85
CA ARG A 126 4.58 -13.76 -3.75
C ARG A 126 3.69 -14.91 -4.21
N THR A 127 2.63 -14.60 -4.97
CA THR A 127 1.66 -15.59 -5.43
C THR A 127 2.32 -16.62 -6.33
N VAL A 128 3.08 -16.16 -7.34
CA VAL A 128 3.76 -17.05 -8.27
C VAL A 128 4.87 -17.86 -7.56
N ALA A 129 5.65 -17.22 -6.69
CA ALA A 129 6.67 -17.91 -5.92
C ALA A 129 6.09 -19.01 -5.01
N ASP A 130 4.95 -18.75 -4.37
CA ASP A 130 4.26 -19.74 -3.54
C ASP A 130 3.72 -20.91 -4.36
N LEU A 131 3.23 -20.67 -5.58
CA LEU A 131 2.79 -21.73 -6.50
C LEU A 131 3.95 -22.62 -6.96
N LEU A 132 5.14 -22.04 -7.11
CA LEU A 132 6.36 -22.72 -7.59
C LEU A 132 7.17 -23.40 -6.48
N ARG A 133 6.85 -23.13 -5.21
CA ARG A 133 7.49 -23.76 -4.06
C ARG A 133 7.41 -25.29 -4.17
N SER A 134 8.56 -25.95 -4.04
CA SER A 134 8.68 -27.41 -4.13
C SER A 134 8.17 -28.04 -5.44
N ARG A 135 8.10 -27.25 -6.53
CA ARG A 135 7.74 -27.75 -7.87
C ARG A 135 8.97 -28.09 -8.72
N ASP A 136 8.75 -28.94 -9.71
CA ASP A 136 9.77 -29.36 -10.68
C ASP A 136 9.93 -28.34 -11.82
N VAL A 137 10.94 -28.54 -12.67
CA VAL A 137 11.21 -27.62 -13.78
C VAL A 137 10.08 -27.58 -14.83
N ARG A 138 9.24 -28.63 -14.93
CA ARG A 138 8.13 -28.66 -15.89
C ARG A 138 7.07 -27.66 -15.51
N THR A 139 6.63 -27.65 -14.24
CA THR A 139 5.69 -26.65 -13.74
C THR A 139 6.24 -25.22 -13.86
N TRP A 140 7.55 -25.03 -13.64
CA TRP A 140 8.17 -23.72 -13.82
C TRP A 140 8.09 -23.22 -15.26
N LYS A 141 8.28 -24.09 -16.25
CA LYS A 141 8.11 -23.75 -17.68
C LYS A 141 6.66 -23.46 -18.04
N GLU A 142 5.70 -24.19 -17.48
CA GLU A 142 4.27 -23.94 -17.71
C GLU A 142 3.87 -22.56 -17.18
N ILE A 143 4.28 -22.21 -15.97
CA ILE A 143 4.03 -20.89 -15.38
C ILE A 143 4.78 -19.79 -16.13
N GLU A 144 6.02 -20.02 -16.55
CA GLU A 144 6.77 -19.07 -17.36
C GLU A 144 6.15 -18.85 -18.74
N ALA A 145 5.55 -19.88 -19.36
CA ALA A 145 4.81 -19.76 -20.60
C ALA A 145 3.44 -19.10 -20.43
N SER A 146 2.82 -19.23 -19.25
CA SER A 146 1.56 -18.56 -18.93
C SER A 146 1.77 -17.03 -18.89
N GLY A 147 0.95 -16.31 -19.65
CA GLY A 147 0.94 -14.85 -19.75
C GLY A 147 -0.49 -14.39 -19.83
#